data_AF-A0A423VAW2-F1
#
_entry.id   AF-A0A423VAW2-F1
#
_cell.length_a   1.000
_cell.length_b   1.000
_cell.length_c   1.000
_cell.angle_alpha   90.00
_cell.angle_beta   90.00
_cell.angle_gamma   90.00
#
_symmetry.space_group_name_H-M   'P 1'
#
loop_
_entity.id
_entity.type
_entity.pdbx_description
1 polymer ?
#
loop_
_entity_poly.entity_id
_entity_poly.type
_entity_poly.pdbx_seq_one_letter_code
_entity_poly.pdbx_strand_id
1 'polypeptide(L)'
;MLSEKELDAAAQQLADYRKNDALSDILTKFEHLLGEFKRLRSDYEEVREARERWKQQARGQECKPFVLVLVDADGYIFKDKLINAGPDGGTQAAQLLNDSIKSSLRRKGLEHCEMVIRVYANVAGLSKALSKAGLVGPEKRSLAPFIASFNRTYSLTDFVDAGETKENADFKLRGLLSFYAENVQCKHIYFAACHDSGYVSELMKYRGHHDRFTLIRTSGLLFHDEFTKLGLGIEELPGVFRTTGSAMDALYPKPVHSIAKSTAPTASASPARYQSSESREICSYYQSGRCKYGDSCRALHIDPQESTLPSRGSKLGRAWRNGSDPNDTLDHHTPTTAHGASNRNYPQQADFFSKLPKADEIPEGRVAVNFNQKRLDAYMPPPSSECESRFRARSAIQKLCNSKQLTAVTGDHGGRNLQ
;
A
#
# COMPACT_ATOMS: atom_id res chain seq x y z
N MET A 1 -74.92 -44.73 61.27
CA MET A 1 -73.70 -45.53 61.04
C MET A 1 -73.40 -45.46 59.56
N LEU A 2 -72.16 -45.22 59.17
CA LEU A 2 -71.76 -45.23 57.75
C LEU A 2 -72.02 -46.63 57.17
N SER A 3 -72.49 -46.69 55.93
CA SER A 3 -72.70 -47.97 55.25
C SER A 3 -71.35 -48.64 54.96
N GLU A 4 -71.34 -49.97 54.89
CA GLU A 4 -70.13 -50.78 54.65
C GLU A 4 -69.40 -50.35 53.36
N LYS A 5 -70.15 -49.96 52.33
CA LYS A 5 -69.62 -49.42 51.07
C LYS A 5 -68.92 -48.07 51.21
N GLU A 6 -69.40 -47.20 52.10
CA GLU A 6 -68.77 -45.90 52.35
C GLU A 6 -67.49 -46.04 53.16
N LEU A 7 -67.44 -47.04 54.07
CA LEU A 7 -66.25 -47.41 54.80
C LEU A 7 -65.16 -47.99 53.89
N ASP A 8 -65.52 -48.88 52.97
CA ASP A 8 -64.60 -49.43 51.97
C ASP A 8 -64.12 -48.37 50.99
N ALA A 9 -65.00 -47.47 50.53
CA ALA A 9 -64.63 -46.37 49.66
C ALA A 9 -63.65 -45.40 50.34
N ALA A 10 -63.88 -45.07 51.62
CA ALA A 10 -62.99 -44.21 52.40
C ALA A 10 -61.63 -44.88 52.67
N ALA A 11 -61.61 -46.21 52.94
CA ALA A 11 -60.38 -46.97 53.11
C ALA A 11 -59.56 -47.04 51.80
N GLN A 12 -60.22 -47.22 50.66
CA GLN A 12 -59.59 -47.18 49.34
C GLN A 12 -59.01 -45.79 49.05
N GLN A 13 -59.77 -44.73 49.33
CA GLN A 13 -59.31 -43.35 49.20
C GLN A 13 -58.06 -43.09 50.06
N LEU A 14 -58.05 -43.58 51.30
CA LEU A 14 -56.90 -43.47 52.20
C LEU A 14 -55.68 -44.26 51.67
N ALA A 15 -55.89 -45.43 51.08
CA ALA A 15 -54.83 -46.24 50.47
C ALA A 15 -54.26 -45.57 49.22
N ASP A 16 -55.09 -44.91 48.41
CA ASP A 16 -54.67 -44.16 47.24
C ASP A 16 -53.91 -42.88 47.62
N TYR A 17 -54.34 -42.18 48.68
CA TYR A 17 -53.57 -41.07 49.26
C TYR A 17 -52.23 -41.50 49.86
N ARG A 18 -52.16 -42.71 50.44
CA ARG A 18 -50.90 -43.30 50.93
C ARG A 18 -49.99 -43.81 49.80
N LYS A 19 -50.55 -44.13 48.63
CA LYS A 19 -49.82 -44.50 47.41
C LYS A 19 -49.30 -43.30 46.63
N ASN A 20 -50.00 -42.17 46.68
CA ASN A 20 -49.57 -40.93 46.05
C ASN A 20 -48.42 -40.32 46.85
N ASP A 21 -47.20 -40.69 46.47
CA ASP A 21 -45.94 -40.14 46.99
C ASP A 21 -45.67 -38.73 46.43
N ALA A 22 -46.74 -37.94 46.25
CA ALA A 22 -46.69 -36.60 45.66
C ALA A 22 -45.76 -35.67 46.46
N LEU A 23 -45.66 -35.87 47.78
CA LEU A 23 -44.72 -35.13 48.61
C LEU A 23 -43.27 -35.48 48.26
N SER A 24 -42.92 -36.75 48.11
CA SER A 24 -41.59 -37.19 47.69
C SER A 24 -41.26 -36.74 46.27
N ASP A 25 -42.22 -36.80 45.34
CA ASP A 25 -42.06 -36.27 43.98
C ASP A 25 -41.78 -34.76 43.99
N ILE A 26 -42.50 -34.00 44.82
CA ILE A 26 -42.29 -32.56 45.00
C ILE A 26 -40.92 -32.30 45.61
N LEU A 27 -40.53 -33.06 46.65
CA LEU A 27 -39.22 -32.93 47.30
C LEU A 27 -38.08 -33.23 46.32
N THR A 28 -38.23 -34.26 45.49
CA THR A 28 -37.25 -34.63 44.45
C THR A 28 -37.11 -33.54 43.39
N LYS A 29 -38.23 -32.96 42.93
CA LYS A 29 -38.22 -31.82 42.01
C LYS A 29 -37.57 -30.59 42.63
N PHE A 30 -37.82 -30.34 43.91
CA PHE A 30 -37.26 -29.20 44.63
C PHE A 30 -35.74 -29.35 44.83
N GLU A 31 -35.28 -30.56 45.13
CA GLU A 31 -33.86 -30.89 45.21
C GLU A 31 -33.15 -30.72 43.86
N HIS A 32 -33.77 -31.19 42.77
CA HIS A 32 -33.27 -30.99 41.41
C HIS A 32 -33.15 -29.49 41.06
N LEU A 33 -34.21 -28.71 41.33
CA LEU A 33 -34.24 -27.27 41.06
C LEU A 33 -33.20 -26.51 41.89
N LEU A 34 -33.00 -26.90 43.15
CA LEU A 34 -31.92 -26.37 44.00
C LEU A 34 -30.54 -26.68 43.42
N GLY A 35 -30.35 -27.89 42.87
CA GLY A 35 -29.12 -28.29 42.18
C GLY A 35 -28.86 -27.43 40.93
N GLU A 36 -29.86 -27.25 40.08
CA GLU A 36 -29.76 -26.41 38.89
C GLU A 36 -29.50 -24.93 39.24
N PHE A 37 -30.19 -24.40 40.26
CA PHE A 37 -29.99 -23.02 40.71
C PHE A 37 -28.57 -22.80 41.23
N LYS A 38 -28.02 -23.74 42.00
CA LYS A 38 -26.62 -23.67 42.48
C LYS A 38 -25.62 -23.70 41.33
N ARG A 39 -25.84 -24.56 40.33
CA ARG A 39 -24.99 -24.61 39.12
C ARG A 39 -25.07 -23.30 38.34
N LEU A 40 -26.27 -22.84 38.03
CA LEU A 40 -26.49 -21.60 37.30
C LEU A 40 -25.88 -20.38 38.00
N ARG A 41 -25.97 -20.33 39.33
CA ARG A 41 -25.34 -19.29 40.13
C ARG A 41 -23.82 -19.33 40.02
N SER A 42 -23.22 -20.52 40.10
CA SER A 42 -21.77 -20.71 39.91
C SER A 42 -21.31 -20.27 38.52
N ASP A 43 -22.02 -20.69 37.47
CA ASP A 43 -21.71 -20.32 36.08
C ASP A 43 -21.82 -18.80 35.88
N TYR A 44 -22.84 -18.18 36.47
CA TYR A 44 -23.01 -16.72 36.43
C TYR A 44 -21.86 -15.98 37.14
N GLU A 45 -21.47 -16.45 38.34
CA GLU A 45 -20.35 -15.87 39.09
C GLU A 45 -19.04 -16.00 38.30
N GLU A 46 -18.78 -17.14 37.66
CA GLU A 46 -17.61 -17.35 36.80
C GLU A 46 -17.59 -16.42 35.59
N VAL A 47 -18.71 -16.32 34.85
CA VAL A 47 -18.82 -15.42 33.69
C VAL A 47 -18.67 -13.95 34.11
N ARG A 48 -19.22 -13.58 35.27
CA ARG A 48 -19.09 -12.22 35.81
C ARG A 48 -17.63 -11.90 36.14
N GLU A 49 -16.94 -12.80 36.85
CA GLU A 49 -15.54 -12.64 37.21
C GLU A 49 -14.63 -12.64 35.98
N ALA A 50 -14.89 -13.50 34.99
CA ALA A 50 -14.18 -13.48 33.73
C ALA A 50 -14.33 -12.11 33.06
N ARG A 51 -15.57 -11.59 32.96
CA ARG A 51 -15.83 -10.26 32.37
C ARG A 51 -15.12 -9.14 33.15
N GLU A 52 -15.10 -9.20 34.47
CA GLU A 52 -14.40 -8.22 35.31
C GLU A 52 -12.88 -8.30 35.13
N ARG A 53 -12.30 -9.51 35.13
CA ARG A 53 -10.87 -9.74 34.84
C ARG A 53 -10.48 -9.24 33.44
N TRP A 54 -11.30 -9.53 32.43
CA TRP A 54 -11.12 -9.03 31.07
C TRP A 54 -11.18 -7.49 31.01
N LYS A 55 -12.14 -6.87 31.72
CA LYS A 55 -12.21 -5.40 31.83
C LYS A 55 -10.98 -4.81 32.53
N GLN A 56 -10.50 -5.44 33.59
CA GLN A 56 -9.32 -4.99 34.34
C GLN A 56 -8.04 -5.14 33.49
N GLN A 57 -7.87 -6.27 32.79
CA GLN A 57 -6.74 -6.49 31.87
C GLN A 57 -6.80 -5.55 30.67
N ALA A 58 -7.99 -5.27 30.12
CA ALA A 58 -8.15 -4.30 29.04
C ALA A 58 -7.83 -2.87 29.49
N ARG A 59 -8.12 -2.49 30.74
CA ARG A 59 -7.67 -1.21 31.32
C ARG A 59 -6.15 -1.13 31.51
N GLY A 60 -5.46 -2.26 31.67
CA GLY A 60 -4.00 -2.33 31.70
C GLY A 60 -3.33 -2.08 30.33
N GLN A 61 -4.09 -2.21 29.23
CA GLN A 61 -3.70 -1.80 27.88
C GLN A 61 -4.27 -0.42 27.51
N GLU A 62 -4.17 0.56 28.42
CA GLU A 62 -4.37 1.97 28.10
C GLU A 62 -3.22 2.48 27.21
N CYS A 63 -3.15 1.96 25.99
CA CYS A 63 -2.33 2.55 24.96
C CYS A 63 -2.91 3.92 24.64
N LYS A 64 -2.08 4.95 24.83
CA LYS A 64 -2.49 6.34 24.62
C LYS A 64 -3.06 6.52 23.21
N PRO A 65 -4.32 6.99 23.05
CA PRO A 65 -4.88 7.25 21.74
C PRO A 65 -4.08 8.34 21.05
N PHE A 66 -3.97 8.24 19.73
CA PHE A 66 -3.20 9.20 18.95
C PHE A 66 -3.91 9.57 17.65
N VAL A 67 -3.43 10.67 17.08
CA VAL A 67 -3.80 11.15 15.75
C VAL A 67 -2.55 11.14 14.88
N LEU A 68 -2.73 10.83 13.61
CA LEU A 68 -1.64 10.74 12.65
C LEU A 68 -1.76 11.85 11.62
N VAL A 69 -0.66 12.52 11.32
CA VAL A 69 -0.53 13.47 10.22
C VAL A 69 0.49 12.91 9.23
N LEU A 70 0.05 12.57 8.03
CA LEU A 70 0.89 12.10 6.94
C LEU A 70 0.99 13.21 5.89
N VAL A 71 2.21 13.61 5.54
CA VAL A 71 2.47 14.67 4.58
C VAL A 71 3.42 14.19 3.49
N ASP A 72 3.00 14.38 2.24
CA ASP A 72 3.83 14.22 1.07
C ASP A 72 4.47 15.57 0.72
N ALA A 73 5.68 15.80 1.20
CA ALA A 73 6.39 17.06 1.02
C ALA A 73 7.04 17.23 -0.36
N ASP A 74 6.92 16.26 -1.26
CA ASP A 74 7.22 16.49 -2.68
C ASP A 74 6.17 17.40 -3.34
N GLY A 75 4.91 17.34 -2.89
CA GLY A 75 3.83 18.25 -3.30
C GLY A 75 3.48 19.33 -2.27
N TYR A 76 3.50 19.00 -0.97
CA TYR A 76 3.14 19.90 0.12
C TYR A 76 4.39 20.60 0.68
N ILE A 77 4.95 21.49 -0.11
CA ILE A 77 6.18 22.22 0.24
C ILE A 77 5.85 23.34 1.25
N PHE A 78 6.65 23.45 2.30
CA PHE A 78 6.55 24.54 3.28
C PHE A 78 6.81 25.92 2.65
N LYS A 79 6.27 26.97 3.27
CA LYS A 79 6.42 28.35 2.77
C LYS A 79 7.88 28.78 2.65
N ASP A 80 8.17 29.60 1.65
CA ASP A 80 9.51 30.12 1.33
C ASP A 80 10.18 30.80 2.52
N LYS A 81 9.41 31.55 3.33
CA LYS A 81 9.91 32.20 4.54
C LYS A 81 10.44 31.18 5.58
N LEU A 82 9.77 30.04 5.71
CA LEU A 82 10.21 28.96 6.60
C LEU A 82 11.43 28.26 6.01
N ILE A 83 11.44 27.97 4.71
CA ILE A 83 12.59 27.33 4.06
C ILE A 83 13.85 28.21 4.14
N ASN A 84 13.73 29.51 3.83
CA ASN A 84 14.85 30.46 3.84
C ASN A 84 15.42 30.72 5.23
N ALA A 85 14.63 30.52 6.28
CA ALA A 85 15.10 30.64 7.66
C ALA A 85 15.93 29.41 8.12
N GLY A 86 16.14 28.42 7.24
CA GLY A 86 17.04 27.30 7.50
C GLY A 86 16.66 26.54 8.78
N PRO A 87 17.59 26.36 9.74
CA PRO A 87 17.31 25.69 11.01
C PRO A 87 16.12 26.28 11.79
N ASP A 88 16.09 27.61 12.00
CA ASP A 88 15.01 28.26 12.75
C ASP A 88 13.66 28.08 12.05
N GLY A 89 13.70 28.12 10.73
CA GLY A 89 12.56 27.83 9.87
C GLY A 89 12.01 26.42 10.03
N GLY A 90 12.89 25.43 10.22
CA GLY A 90 12.48 24.04 10.50
C GLY A 90 11.71 23.94 11.81
N THR A 91 12.18 24.60 12.86
CA THR A 91 11.48 24.67 14.16
C THR A 91 10.15 25.40 14.04
N GLN A 92 10.12 26.56 13.38
CA GLN A 92 8.89 27.31 13.16
C GLN A 92 7.87 26.53 12.32
N ALA A 93 8.32 25.79 11.31
CA ALA A 93 7.46 24.95 10.48
C ALA A 93 6.82 23.82 11.28
N ALA A 94 7.58 23.15 12.15
CA ALA A 94 7.06 22.12 13.04
C ALA A 94 6.01 22.69 14.00
N GLN A 95 6.30 23.84 14.64
CA GLN A 95 5.37 24.54 15.53
C GLN A 95 4.07 24.93 14.81
N LEU A 96 4.19 25.58 13.65
CA LEU A 96 3.04 26.04 12.88
C LEU A 96 2.14 24.89 12.40
N LEU A 97 2.74 23.79 11.94
CA LEU A 97 1.99 22.59 11.57
C LEU A 97 1.29 21.99 12.79
N ASN A 98 1.99 21.88 13.92
CA ASN A 98 1.45 21.33 15.16
C ASN A 98 0.26 22.17 15.68
N ASP A 99 0.41 23.49 15.74
CA ASP A 99 -0.62 24.42 16.22
C ASP A 99 -1.85 24.45 15.30
N SER A 100 -1.63 24.36 13.99
CA SER A 100 -2.72 24.28 13.01
C SER A 100 -3.55 23.01 13.20
N ILE A 101 -2.88 21.86 13.36
CA ILE A 101 -3.57 20.58 13.59
C ILE A 101 -4.21 20.55 14.98
N LYS A 102 -3.55 21.04 16.03
CA LYS A 102 -4.13 21.17 17.39
C LYS A 102 -5.44 21.94 17.38
N SER A 103 -5.48 23.04 16.63
CA SER A 103 -6.71 23.83 16.48
C SER A 103 -7.83 23.03 15.82
N SER A 104 -7.52 22.18 14.84
CA SER A 104 -8.49 21.25 14.27
C SER A 104 -8.93 20.17 15.26
N LEU A 105 -8.00 19.57 16.02
CA LEU A 105 -8.30 18.57 17.03
C LEU A 105 -9.27 19.05 18.11
N ARG A 106 -9.12 20.30 18.58
CA ARG A 106 -10.06 20.91 19.54
C ARG A 106 -11.50 20.91 19.01
N ARG A 107 -11.70 21.27 17.74
CA ARG A 107 -13.03 21.27 17.11
C ARG A 107 -13.62 19.86 16.99
N LYS A 108 -12.78 18.82 16.95
CA LYS A 108 -13.17 17.42 16.85
C LYS A 108 -13.24 16.70 18.20
N GLY A 109 -12.92 17.37 19.31
CA GLY A 109 -12.86 16.75 20.65
C GLY A 109 -11.71 15.73 20.82
N LEU A 110 -10.65 15.83 20.01
CA LEU A 110 -9.51 14.90 19.99
C LEU A 110 -8.24 15.50 20.62
N GLU A 111 -8.38 16.54 21.44
CA GLU A 111 -7.27 17.24 22.11
C GLU A 111 -6.52 16.39 23.15
N HIS A 112 -7.16 15.32 23.63
CA HIS A 112 -6.57 14.35 24.55
C HIS A 112 -5.67 13.31 23.87
N CYS A 113 -5.64 13.28 22.52
CA CYS A 113 -4.84 12.34 21.75
C CYS A 113 -3.41 12.86 21.56
N GLU A 114 -2.43 11.96 21.59
CA GLU A 114 -1.05 12.26 21.19
C GLU A 114 -0.99 12.57 19.68
N MET A 115 -0.10 13.46 19.27
CA MET A 115 0.05 13.85 17.86
C MET A 115 1.31 13.26 17.26
N VAL A 116 1.14 12.42 16.23
CA VAL A 116 2.24 11.85 15.44
C VAL A 116 2.26 12.52 14.07
N ILE A 117 3.35 13.21 13.73
CA ILE A 117 3.54 13.87 12.43
C ILE A 117 4.65 13.15 11.66
N ARG A 118 4.33 12.73 10.44
CA ARG A 118 5.28 12.09 9.52
C ARG A 118 5.25 12.78 8.16
N VAL A 119 6.36 13.42 7.82
CA VAL A 119 6.57 14.10 6.55
C VAL A 119 7.55 13.27 5.73
N TYR A 120 7.21 12.96 4.47
CA TYR A 120 8.06 12.20 3.57
C TYR A 120 8.33 13.01 2.31
N ALA A 121 9.57 12.98 1.84
CA ALA A 121 9.95 13.53 0.53
C ALA A 121 11.20 12.85 0.00
N ASN A 122 11.41 12.96 -1.30
CA ASN A 122 12.75 12.84 -1.87
C ASN A 122 13.57 14.10 -1.53
N VAL A 123 14.30 14.07 -0.40
CA VAL A 123 15.01 15.27 0.10
C VAL A 123 16.06 15.76 -0.90
N ALA A 124 16.69 14.85 -1.65
CA ALA A 124 17.65 15.24 -2.67
C ALA A 124 16.99 15.98 -3.85
N GLY A 125 15.86 15.45 -4.33
CA GLY A 125 15.05 16.07 -5.38
C GLY A 125 14.49 17.42 -4.94
N LEU A 126 13.92 17.47 -3.74
CA LEU A 126 13.36 18.68 -3.15
C LEU A 126 14.43 19.75 -2.92
N SER A 127 15.61 19.39 -2.38
CA SER A 127 16.73 20.33 -2.20
C SER A 127 17.20 20.90 -3.53
N LYS A 128 17.32 20.06 -4.57
CA LYS A 128 17.67 20.50 -5.93
C LYS A 128 16.65 21.47 -6.50
N ALA A 129 15.36 21.19 -6.30
CA ALA A 129 14.29 22.10 -6.73
C ALA A 129 14.39 23.42 -5.97
N LEU A 130 14.41 23.41 -4.64
CA LEU A 130 14.50 24.61 -3.82
C LEU A 130 15.76 25.45 -4.12
N SER A 131 16.89 24.82 -4.46
CA SER A 131 18.11 25.52 -4.86
C SER A 131 17.94 26.26 -6.19
N LYS A 132 17.24 25.68 -7.17
CA LYS A 132 16.89 26.39 -8.41
C LYS A 132 15.98 27.59 -8.20
N ALA A 133 15.17 27.61 -7.12
CA ALA A 133 14.41 28.79 -6.71
C ALA A 133 15.24 29.81 -5.91
N GLY A 134 16.51 29.52 -5.61
CA GLY A 134 17.35 30.37 -4.76
C GLY A 134 16.97 30.37 -3.29
N LEU A 135 16.29 29.32 -2.80
CA LEU A 135 15.81 29.24 -1.41
C LEU A 135 16.75 28.47 -0.48
N VAL A 136 17.57 27.58 -1.05
CA VAL A 136 18.56 26.79 -0.32
C VAL A 136 19.85 26.71 -1.14
N GLY A 137 20.94 26.28 -0.50
CA GLY A 137 22.24 26.09 -1.16
C GLY A 137 22.22 25.02 -2.26
N PRO A 138 23.26 24.98 -3.11
CA PRO A 138 23.38 24.05 -4.25
C PRO A 138 23.67 22.59 -3.85
N GLU A 139 23.91 22.32 -2.57
CA GLU A 139 24.24 20.99 -2.09
C GLU A 139 23.05 20.04 -2.27
N LYS A 140 23.35 18.77 -2.59
CA LYS A 140 22.34 17.74 -2.87
C LYS A 140 21.30 17.58 -1.76
N ARG A 141 21.66 17.84 -0.50
CA ARG A 141 20.76 17.81 0.66
C ARG A 141 20.83 19.12 1.46
N SER A 142 20.84 20.25 0.78
CA SER A 142 20.89 21.58 1.42
C SER A 142 19.71 21.87 2.34
N LEU A 143 18.60 21.12 2.23
CA LEU A 143 17.47 21.20 3.17
C LEU A 143 17.73 20.46 4.51
N ALA A 144 18.83 19.70 4.64
CA ALA A 144 19.08 18.89 5.84
C ALA A 144 19.09 19.68 7.18
N PRO A 145 19.64 20.91 7.27
CA PRO A 145 19.59 21.68 8.53
C PRO A 145 18.17 22.09 8.95
N PHE A 146 17.31 22.40 7.98
CA PHE A 146 15.88 22.63 8.20
C PHE A 146 15.22 21.36 8.76
N ILE A 147 15.44 20.22 8.10
CA ILE A 147 14.88 18.91 8.50
C ILE A 147 15.34 18.52 9.91
N ALA A 148 16.63 18.66 10.22
CA ALA A 148 17.16 18.32 11.53
C ALA A 148 16.55 19.17 12.66
N SER A 149 16.18 20.41 12.35
CA SER A 149 15.53 21.32 13.31
C SER A 149 14.04 21.05 13.44
N PHE A 150 13.38 20.70 12.33
CA PHE A 150 12.01 20.21 12.35
C PHE A 150 11.88 18.96 13.23
N ASN A 151 12.73 17.94 13.02
CA ASN A 151 12.67 16.66 13.73
C ASN A 151 12.94 16.79 15.22
N ARG A 152 13.86 17.68 15.63
CA ARG A 152 14.18 17.84 17.06
C ARG A 152 13.13 18.66 17.84
N THR A 153 12.19 19.31 17.16
CA THR A 153 11.27 20.26 17.80
C THR A 153 10.21 19.57 18.67
N TYR A 154 9.70 18.41 18.23
CA TYR A 154 8.76 17.60 19.00
C TYR A 154 9.13 16.12 18.92
N SER A 155 8.88 15.36 19.98
CA SER A 155 9.31 13.96 20.12
C SER A 155 8.65 12.98 19.12
N LEU A 156 7.47 13.32 18.58
CA LEU A 156 6.71 12.48 17.64
C LEU A 156 6.53 13.14 16.27
N THR A 157 7.46 14.02 15.89
CA THR A 157 7.44 14.74 14.62
C THR A 157 8.69 14.45 13.83
N ASP A 158 8.51 13.85 12.65
CA ASP A 158 9.62 13.40 11.82
C ASP A 158 9.42 13.78 10.36
N PHE A 159 10.44 14.39 9.78
CA PHE A 159 10.64 14.58 8.36
C PHE A 159 11.70 13.58 7.90
N VAL A 160 11.30 12.68 7.00
CA VAL A 160 12.06 11.51 6.58
C VAL A 160 12.43 11.63 5.10
N ASP A 161 13.71 11.44 4.80
CA ASP A 161 14.18 11.23 3.43
C ASP A 161 13.71 9.87 2.93
N ALA A 162 12.79 9.85 1.97
CA ALA A 162 12.26 8.64 1.36
C ALA A 162 13.25 8.05 0.33
N GLY A 163 14.32 8.76 0.00
CA GLY A 163 15.28 8.37 -1.03
C GLY A 163 14.98 9.02 -2.38
N GLU A 164 15.88 8.78 -3.34
CA GLU A 164 15.97 9.59 -4.55
C GLU A 164 15.12 9.09 -5.71
N THR A 165 14.66 7.83 -5.63
CA THR A 165 13.82 7.24 -6.65
C THR A 165 12.41 7.81 -6.58
N LYS A 166 11.86 8.06 -7.77
CA LYS A 166 10.46 8.46 -7.93
C LYS A 166 9.57 7.41 -7.26
N GLU A 167 8.48 7.85 -6.63
CA GLU A 167 7.47 7.01 -5.95
C GLU A 167 7.85 6.43 -4.58
N ASN A 168 9.07 6.66 -4.06
CA ASN A 168 9.43 6.15 -2.72
C ASN A 168 8.61 6.79 -1.60
N ALA A 169 8.35 8.10 -1.69
CA ALA A 169 7.51 8.80 -0.73
C ALA A 169 6.10 8.21 -0.75
N ASP A 170 5.52 8.07 -1.95
CA ASP A 170 4.19 7.50 -2.15
C ASP A 170 4.08 6.07 -1.65
N PHE A 171 5.08 5.23 -1.93
CA PHE A 171 5.12 3.86 -1.44
C PHE A 171 5.06 3.81 0.10
N LYS A 172 5.84 4.64 0.79
CA LYS A 172 5.81 4.74 2.26
C LYS A 172 4.48 5.27 2.77
N LEU A 173 3.97 6.35 2.17
CA LEU A 173 2.71 6.99 2.57
C LEU A 173 1.51 6.05 2.43
N ARG A 174 1.43 5.29 1.32
CA ARG A 174 0.39 4.27 1.12
C ARG A 174 0.47 3.19 2.19
N GLY A 175 1.65 2.61 2.42
CA GLY A 175 1.82 1.58 3.44
C GLY A 175 1.47 2.06 4.86
N LEU A 176 1.86 3.28 5.22
CA LEU A 176 1.55 3.87 6.52
C LEU A 176 0.06 4.18 6.66
N LEU A 177 -0.57 4.72 5.62
CA LEU A 177 -2.00 4.99 5.62
C LEU A 177 -2.79 3.70 5.89
N SER A 178 -2.50 2.63 5.15
CA SER A 178 -3.19 1.34 5.34
C SER A 178 -2.95 0.78 6.74
N PHE A 179 -1.70 0.78 7.21
CA PHE A 179 -1.34 0.25 8.53
C PHE A 179 -2.04 1.00 9.68
N TYR A 180 -2.03 2.33 9.66
CA TYR A 180 -2.61 3.13 10.74
C TYR A 180 -4.14 3.26 10.65
N ALA A 181 -4.73 3.09 9.48
CA ALA A 181 -6.19 3.08 9.33
C ALA A 181 -6.84 1.92 10.11
N GLU A 182 -6.16 0.77 10.18
CA GLU A 182 -6.59 -0.43 10.90
C GLU A 182 -6.25 -0.38 12.41
N ASN A 183 -5.44 0.58 12.84
CA ASN A 183 -5.04 0.71 14.24
C ASN A 183 -6.15 1.36 15.08
N VAL A 184 -6.67 0.62 16.08
CA VAL A 184 -7.75 1.06 16.99
C VAL A 184 -7.36 2.27 17.85
N GLN A 185 -6.07 2.47 18.10
CA GLN A 185 -5.54 3.60 18.87
C GLN A 185 -5.45 4.87 18.00
N CYS A 186 -5.36 4.73 16.68
CA CYS A 186 -5.36 5.83 15.74
C CYS A 186 -6.78 6.36 15.54
N LYS A 187 -7.10 7.43 16.25
CA LYS A 187 -8.45 8.02 16.27
C LYS A 187 -8.75 8.85 15.04
N HIS A 188 -7.74 9.48 14.45
CA HIS A 188 -7.93 10.32 13.27
C HIS A 188 -6.65 10.40 12.42
N ILE A 189 -6.81 10.49 11.10
CA ILE A 189 -5.71 10.63 10.14
C ILE A 189 -5.90 11.89 9.30
N TYR A 190 -4.93 12.79 9.37
CA TYR A 190 -4.76 13.89 8.42
C TYR A 190 -3.83 13.46 7.30
N PHE A 191 -4.27 13.61 6.06
CA PHE A 191 -3.55 13.15 4.87
C PHE A 191 -3.33 14.31 3.90
N ALA A 192 -2.09 14.78 3.80
CA ALA A 192 -1.65 15.87 2.95
C ALA A 192 -0.86 15.32 1.75
N ALA A 193 -1.56 14.67 0.82
CA ALA A 193 -0.95 14.14 -0.41
C ALA A 193 -1.85 14.31 -1.65
N CYS A 194 -2.88 15.16 -1.58
CA CYS A 194 -3.90 15.32 -2.63
C CYS A 194 -3.41 16.03 -3.91
N HIS A 195 -2.10 16.11 -4.14
CA HIS A 195 -1.52 16.62 -5.38
C HIS A 195 -1.31 15.52 -6.43
N ASP A 196 -1.28 14.26 -6.00
CA ASP A 196 -1.22 13.08 -6.86
C ASP A 196 -2.55 12.30 -6.80
N SER A 197 -3.25 12.22 -7.93
CA SER A 197 -4.47 11.41 -8.07
C SER A 197 -4.22 9.90 -7.82
N GLY A 198 -2.97 9.45 -7.86
CA GLY A 198 -2.56 8.09 -7.52
C GLY A 198 -2.94 7.65 -6.10
N TYR A 199 -3.19 8.58 -5.17
CA TYR A 199 -3.68 8.25 -3.83
C TYR A 199 -5.19 7.99 -3.75
N VAL A 200 -5.97 8.39 -4.76
CA VAL A 200 -7.44 8.21 -4.75
C VAL A 200 -7.80 6.74 -4.62
N SER A 201 -7.14 5.84 -5.35
CA SER A 201 -7.42 4.40 -5.35
C SER A 201 -7.27 3.78 -3.96
N GLU A 202 -6.29 4.23 -3.17
CA GLU A 202 -6.08 3.77 -1.80
C GLU A 202 -7.12 4.38 -0.84
N LEU A 203 -7.42 5.67 -0.99
CA LEU A 203 -8.39 6.38 -0.16
C LEU A 203 -9.84 5.97 -0.41
N MET A 204 -10.16 5.39 -1.58
CA MET A 204 -11.49 4.87 -1.90
C MET A 204 -11.99 3.84 -0.87
N LYS A 205 -11.09 3.11 -0.21
CA LYS A 205 -11.42 2.15 0.86
C LYS A 205 -12.05 2.83 2.09
N TYR A 206 -11.80 4.12 2.27
CA TYR A 206 -12.24 4.89 3.44
C TYR A 206 -13.39 5.87 3.12
N ARG A 207 -13.99 5.76 1.93
CA ARG A 207 -15.05 6.65 1.44
C ARG A 207 -16.16 6.83 2.48
N GLY A 208 -16.51 8.08 2.77
CA GLY A 208 -17.55 8.47 3.73
C GLY A 208 -17.11 8.57 5.19
N HIS A 209 -15.91 8.11 5.55
CA HIS A 209 -15.38 8.17 6.92
C HIS A 209 -14.75 9.52 7.29
N HIS A 210 -15.51 10.61 7.12
CA HIS A 210 -15.10 11.98 7.42
C HIS A 210 -14.80 12.25 8.92
N ASP A 211 -15.33 11.41 9.80
CA ASP A 211 -15.06 11.40 11.24
C ASP A 211 -13.64 10.90 11.57
N ARG A 212 -13.09 10.02 10.74
CA ARG A 212 -11.75 9.43 10.92
C ARG A 212 -10.66 9.99 10.00
N PHE A 213 -11.03 10.50 8.83
CA PHE A 213 -10.06 10.95 7.82
C PHE A 213 -10.31 12.40 7.41
N THR A 214 -9.23 13.18 7.38
CA THR A 214 -9.22 14.54 6.85
C THR A 214 -8.13 14.70 5.81
N LEU A 215 -8.52 15.04 4.59
CA LEU A 215 -7.62 15.45 3.53
C LEU A 215 -7.21 16.90 3.78
N ILE A 216 -5.90 17.14 3.74
CA ILE A 216 -5.38 18.51 3.78
C ILE A 216 -5.28 18.99 2.34
N ARG A 217 -6.00 20.06 2.02
CA ARG A 217 -5.82 20.80 0.77
C ARG A 217 -4.93 22.01 1.01
N THR A 218 -4.29 22.47 -0.05
CA THR A 218 -3.70 23.82 -0.10
C THR A 218 -4.22 24.50 -1.35
N SER A 219 -4.57 25.78 -1.25
CA SER A 219 -4.93 26.61 -2.40
C SER A 219 -3.81 26.65 -3.46
N GLY A 220 -2.58 26.26 -3.11
CA GLY A 220 -1.44 26.13 -4.02
C GLY A 220 -1.38 24.85 -4.86
N LEU A 221 -2.29 23.89 -4.71
CA LEU A 221 -2.24 22.65 -5.45
C LEU A 221 -3.58 22.39 -6.14
N LEU A 222 -3.53 21.80 -7.33
CA LEU A 222 -4.72 21.32 -8.03
C LEU A 222 -5.38 20.23 -7.19
N PHE A 223 -6.52 20.57 -6.59
CA PHE A 223 -7.33 19.61 -5.84
C PHE A 223 -8.32 18.93 -6.79
N HIS A 224 -8.06 17.67 -7.14
CA HIS A 224 -8.89 16.92 -8.07
C HIS A 224 -10.28 16.64 -7.47
N ASP A 225 -11.33 16.78 -8.28
CA ASP A 225 -12.73 16.56 -7.86
C ASP A 225 -12.98 15.13 -7.34
N GLU A 226 -12.15 14.17 -7.76
CA GLU A 226 -12.18 12.80 -7.25
C GLU A 226 -11.94 12.70 -5.74
N PHE A 227 -11.11 13.57 -5.16
CA PHE A 227 -10.91 13.62 -3.71
C PHE A 227 -12.17 14.11 -2.98
N THR A 228 -12.89 15.08 -3.55
CA THR A 228 -14.17 15.57 -3.01
C THR A 228 -15.23 14.46 -3.01
N LYS A 229 -15.27 13.64 -4.07
CA LYS A 229 -16.23 12.52 -4.21
C LYS A 229 -16.04 11.41 -3.17
N LEU A 230 -14.90 11.36 -2.49
CA LEU A 230 -14.65 10.42 -1.40
C LEU A 230 -15.47 10.73 -0.14
N GLY A 231 -15.98 11.96 0.02
CA GLY A 231 -16.74 12.35 1.21
C GLY A 231 -15.94 12.20 2.51
N LEU A 232 -14.63 12.44 2.45
CA LEU A 232 -13.76 12.56 3.62
C LEU A 232 -13.80 14.00 4.15
N GLY A 233 -13.32 14.24 5.37
CA GLY A 233 -13.10 15.60 5.85
C GLY A 233 -12.12 16.31 4.93
N ILE A 234 -12.32 17.60 4.66
CA ILE A 234 -11.37 18.41 3.89
C ILE A 234 -11.10 19.68 4.67
N GLU A 235 -9.83 19.91 4.97
CA GLU A 235 -9.37 21.09 5.69
C GLU A 235 -8.18 21.72 4.98
N GLU A 236 -7.98 23.01 5.18
CA GLU A 236 -6.80 23.72 4.74
C GLU A 236 -5.99 24.11 5.97
N LEU A 237 -4.67 24.13 5.84
CA LEU A 237 -3.76 24.59 6.90
C LEU A 237 -3.14 25.93 6.46
N PRO A 238 -3.80 27.07 6.74
CA PRO A 238 -3.31 28.37 6.32
C PRO A 238 -1.94 28.62 6.95
N GLY A 239 -1.00 29.15 6.17
CA GLY A 239 0.31 29.50 6.73
C GLY A 239 1.38 28.42 6.63
N VAL A 240 1.00 27.15 6.60
CA VAL A 240 1.97 26.03 6.67
C VAL A 240 2.64 25.80 5.31
N PHE A 241 1.81 25.54 4.29
CA PHE A 241 2.27 25.18 2.95
C PHE A 241 2.20 26.38 2.01
N ARG A 242 2.88 26.26 0.87
CA ARG A 242 2.83 27.26 -0.19
C ARG A 242 1.42 27.40 -0.77
N THR A 243 1.06 28.64 -1.06
CA THR A 243 -0.07 29.06 -1.89
C THR A 243 0.53 29.44 -3.24
N THR A 244 -0.02 29.00 -4.37
CA THR A 244 0.62 29.15 -5.70
C THR A 244 0.90 30.60 -6.05
N GLY A 245 2.05 30.82 -6.72
CA GLY A 245 2.52 32.14 -7.16
C GLY A 245 4.05 32.30 -7.29
N SER A 246 4.87 31.29 -7.03
CA SER A 246 6.34 31.43 -7.08
C SER A 246 6.99 30.34 -7.93
N ALA A 247 7.30 30.68 -9.20
CA ALA A 247 8.28 30.14 -10.17
C ALA A 247 8.54 28.61 -10.33
N MET A 248 7.95 27.74 -9.52
CA MET A 248 8.26 26.31 -9.44
C MET A 248 7.27 25.39 -10.16
N ASP A 249 6.10 25.92 -10.58
CA ASP A 249 5.15 25.19 -11.43
C ASP A 249 5.78 24.78 -12.79
N ALA A 250 6.89 25.41 -13.18
CA ALA A 250 7.67 25.05 -14.37
C ALA A 250 8.79 24.02 -14.12
N LEU A 251 9.17 23.78 -12.85
CA LEU A 251 10.31 22.93 -12.47
C LEU A 251 9.89 21.56 -11.89
N TYR A 252 8.63 21.41 -11.50
CA TYR A 252 7.96 20.12 -11.34
C TYR A 252 6.98 19.91 -12.51
N PRO A 253 7.33 19.16 -13.57
CA PRO A 253 6.34 18.73 -14.53
C PRO A 253 5.34 17.84 -13.80
N LYS A 254 4.05 18.21 -13.88
CA LYS A 254 2.92 17.38 -13.42
C LYS A 254 3.13 15.92 -13.86
N PRO A 255 2.80 14.91 -13.04
CA PRO A 255 2.63 13.56 -13.54
C PRO A 255 1.51 13.61 -14.59
N VAL A 256 1.88 13.50 -15.86
CA VAL A 256 0.91 13.30 -16.94
C VAL A 256 0.41 11.87 -16.79
N HIS A 257 -0.65 11.66 -16.00
CA HIS A 257 -1.54 10.55 -16.25
C HIS A 257 -2.34 10.92 -17.51
N SER A 258 -1.95 10.30 -18.62
CA SER A 258 -2.59 10.42 -19.91
C SER A 258 -4.04 9.94 -19.85
N ILE A 259 -4.98 10.86 -19.64
CA ILE A 259 -6.36 10.67 -20.07
C ILE A 259 -6.48 11.42 -21.40
N ALA A 260 -6.22 10.70 -22.49
CA ALA A 260 -6.54 11.19 -23.83
C ALA A 260 -8.06 11.29 -23.95
N LYS A 261 -8.61 12.50 -23.80
CA LYS A 261 -9.93 12.85 -24.30
C LYS A 261 -9.80 13.06 -25.81
N SER A 262 -10.37 12.15 -26.60
CA SER A 262 -10.55 12.33 -28.04
C SER A 262 -11.54 13.44 -28.30
N THR A 263 -11.07 14.55 -28.86
CA THR A 263 -11.90 15.46 -29.66
C THR A 263 -11.26 15.56 -31.04
N ALA A 264 -12.02 15.15 -32.06
CA ALA A 264 -11.63 15.27 -33.46
C ALA A 264 -11.42 16.74 -33.86
N PRO A 265 -10.57 17.00 -34.86
CA PRO A 265 -11.03 17.88 -35.92
C PRO A 265 -10.64 17.43 -37.34
N THR A 266 -11.45 17.93 -38.24
CA THR A 266 -11.55 17.79 -39.69
C THR A 266 -10.35 18.40 -40.44
N ALA A 267 -10.08 17.86 -41.64
CA ALA A 267 -9.10 18.34 -42.63
C ALA A 267 -9.25 19.84 -42.96
N SER A 268 -8.23 20.61 -43.36
CA SER A 268 -7.54 20.50 -44.65
C SER A 268 -6.42 21.56 -44.79
N ALA A 269 -5.46 21.26 -45.68
CA ALA A 269 -4.63 22.17 -46.50
C ALA A 269 -3.41 22.93 -45.88
N SER A 270 -2.23 22.59 -46.44
CA SER A 270 -0.99 23.39 -46.56
C SER A 270 -0.92 23.97 -47.99
N PRO A 271 0.04 24.84 -48.41
CA PRO A 271 1.35 25.11 -47.79
C PRO A 271 1.87 26.57 -47.85
N ALA A 272 2.86 26.90 -47.00
CA ALA A 272 4.00 27.75 -47.39
C ALA A 272 5.13 27.70 -46.35
N ARG A 273 6.35 27.68 -46.89
CA ARG A 273 7.67 27.57 -46.26
C ARG A 273 8.05 28.85 -45.50
N TYR A 274 8.58 28.70 -44.28
CA TYR A 274 9.63 29.58 -43.76
C TYR A 274 10.64 28.75 -42.94
N GLN A 275 11.91 29.03 -43.16
CA GLN A 275 13.05 28.30 -42.60
C GLN A 275 13.33 28.76 -41.16
N SER A 276 13.54 27.80 -40.25
CA SER A 276 14.35 28.00 -39.06
C SER A 276 15.19 26.75 -38.81
N SER A 277 16.46 26.98 -38.55
CA SER A 277 17.46 25.98 -38.19
C SER A 277 17.12 25.34 -36.84
N GLU A 278 16.59 24.12 -36.86
CA GLU A 278 16.46 23.29 -35.67
C GLU A 278 17.30 22.03 -35.83
N SER A 279 18.17 21.81 -34.85
CA SER A 279 18.92 20.59 -34.60
C SER A 279 18.00 19.37 -34.69
N ARG A 280 18.14 18.55 -35.74
CA ARG A 280 17.40 17.30 -35.85
C ARG A 280 17.88 16.34 -34.76
N GLU A 281 16.99 15.99 -33.84
CA GLU A 281 17.27 15.03 -32.76
C GLU A 281 17.38 13.60 -33.30
N ILE A 282 18.22 12.79 -32.64
CA ILE A 282 18.42 11.38 -32.99
C ILE A 282 17.17 10.59 -32.57
N CYS A 283 16.69 9.73 -33.47
CA CYS A 283 15.52 8.90 -33.25
C CYS A 283 15.80 7.87 -32.14
N SER A 284 15.33 8.14 -30.93
CA SER A 284 15.43 7.22 -29.80
C SER A 284 14.73 5.88 -30.05
N TYR A 285 13.70 5.86 -30.91
CA TYR A 285 13.02 4.63 -31.32
C TYR A 285 13.87 3.78 -32.29
N TYR A 286 14.71 4.41 -33.11
CA TYR A 286 15.64 3.68 -33.97
C TYR A 286 16.82 3.12 -33.15
N GLN A 287 17.36 3.92 -32.23
CA GLN A 287 18.39 3.46 -31.29
C GLN A 287 17.94 2.27 -30.42
N SER A 288 16.63 2.12 -30.21
CA SER A 288 16.04 0.99 -29.48
C SER A 288 15.47 -0.11 -30.40
N GLY A 289 15.66 -0.03 -31.72
CA GLY A 289 15.22 -1.03 -32.70
C GLY A 289 13.70 -1.14 -32.87
N ARG A 290 12.94 -0.13 -32.46
CA ARG A 290 11.46 -0.12 -32.42
C ARG A 290 10.83 0.96 -33.30
N CYS A 291 11.63 1.63 -34.14
CA CYS A 291 11.11 2.65 -35.05
C CYS A 291 10.20 2.01 -36.10
N LYS A 292 8.91 2.36 -36.09
CA LYS A 292 7.90 1.84 -37.02
C LYS A 292 7.92 2.51 -38.40
N TYR A 293 8.68 3.61 -38.53
CA TYR A 293 8.65 4.49 -39.70
C TYR A 293 9.83 4.32 -40.65
N GLY A 294 10.83 3.51 -40.30
CA GLY A 294 12.00 3.24 -41.15
C GLY A 294 12.63 4.52 -41.69
N ASP A 295 12.97 4.53 -42.98
CA ASP A 295 13.59 5.67 -43.68
C ASP A 295 12.68 6.89 -43.85
N SER A 296 11.38 6.74 -43.55
CA SER A 296 10.41 7.84 -43.56
C SER A 296 10.34 8.57 -42.21
N CYS A 297 11.19 8.20 -41.24
CA CYS A 297 11.21 8.84 -39.92
C CYS A 297 11.75 10.28 -40.00
N ARG A 298 11.08 11.20 -39.30
CA ARG A 298 11.50 12.61 -39.23
C ARG A 298 12.79 12.83 -38.42
N ALA A 299 13.15 11.88 -37.55
CA ALA A 299 14.31 11.94 -36.66
C ALA A 299 15.50 11.12 -37.22
N LEU A 300 16.73 11.47 -36.87
CA LEU A 300 17.94 10.89 -37.47
C LEU A 300 18.21 9.44 -37.00
N HIS A 301 18.51 8.54 -37.92
CA HIS A 301 18.89 7.14 -37.66
C HIS A 301 20.42 7.01 -37.82
N ILE A 302 21.14 6.60 -36.78
CA ILE A 302 22.61 6.44 -36.79
C ILE A 302 22.94 5.05 -36.25
N ASP A 303 23.67 4.24 -37.01
CA ASP A 303 24.11 2.89 -36.60
C ASP A 303 25.40 2.95 -35.77
N PRO A 304 25.49 2.24 -34.63
CA PRO A 304 26.70 2.21 -33.83
C PRO A 304 27.48 0.91 -34.04
N GLN A 305 28.50 0.88 -34.91
CA GLN A 305 29.71 0.05 -34.74
C GLN A 305 30.89 0.55 -35.57
N GLU A 306 31.99 0.93 -34.90
CA GLU A 306 33.38 0.55 -35.22
C GLU A 306 34.30 0.97 -34.05
N SER A 307 34.81 0.00 -33.28
CA SER A 307 36.13 0.09 -32.63
C SER A 307 36.49 -1.24 -31.96
N THR A 308 37.71 -1.70 -32.23
CA THR A 308 38.28 -3.03 -32.00
C THR A 308 39.07 -3.13 -30.67
N LEU A 309 39.24 -4.39 -30.17
CA LEU A 309 40.23 -4.95 -29.22
C LEU A 309 39.81 -5.33 -27.77
N PRO A 310 40.45 -6.35 -27.14
CA PRO A 310 39.77 -7.43 -26.41
C PRO A 310 40.00 -7.45 -24.88
N SER A 311 39.12 -8.13 -24.13
CA SER A 311 39.25 -8.32 -22.68
C SER A 311 39.29 -9.81 -22.26
N ARG A 312 40.25 -10.12 -21.39
CA ARG A 312 40.69 -11.43 -20.87
C ARG A 312 39.66 -12.09 -19.95
N GLY A 313 39.48 -13.41 -20.08
CA GLY A 313 38.52 -14.21 -19.30
C GLY A 313 39.01 -14.69 -17.93
N SER A 314 38.06 -15.07 -17.07
CA SER A 314 38.31 -15.76 -15.79
C SER A 314 37.34 -16.94 -15.62
N LYS A 315 37.87 -18.10 -15.24
CA LYS A 315 37.19 -19.42 -15.19
C LYS A 315 36.60 -19.69 -13.79
N LEU A 316 35.41 -20.31 -13.72
CA LEU A 316 34.81 -20.88 -12.50
C LEU A 316 34.47 -22.36 -12.73
N GLY A 317 34.90 -23.23 -11.80
CA GLY A 317 34.74 -24.69 -11.85
C GLY A 317 33.40 -25.20 -11.29
N ARG A 318 33.00 -26.41 -11.71
CA ARG A 318 31.71 -27.05 -11.40
C ARG A 318 31.88 -28.13 -10.31
N ALA A 319 30.97 -28.18 -9.33
CA ALA A 319 30.81 -29.28 -8.37
C ALA A 319 29.32 -29.50 -8.04
N TRP A 320 28.87 -30.75 -7.92
CA TRP A 320 27.46 -31.16 -7.79
C TRP A 320 27.21 -31.97 -6.50
N ARG A 321 26.11 -31.72 -5.79
CA ARG A 321 25.69 -32.46 -4.58
C ARG A 321 24.50 -33.40 -4.84
N ASN A 322 24.41 -34.48 -4.06
CA ASN A 322 23.44 -35.57 -4.17
C ASN A 322 22.31 -35.35 -3.15
N GLY A 323 21.05 -35.52 -3.55
CA GLY A 323 19.89 -35.33 -2.68
C GLY A 323 19.34 -36.66 -2.20
N SER A 324 19.66 -37.05 -0.96
CA SER A 324 18.92 -38.07 -0.19
C SER A 324 19.48 -38.10 1.24
N ASP A 325 18.90 -37.31 2.14
CA ASP A 325 18.96 -37.56 3.58
C ASP A 325 17.71 -36.98 4.28
N PRO A 326 16.92 -37.79 5.01
CA PRO A 326 15.70 -37.36 5.67
C PRO A 326 15.93 -37.13 7.17
N ASN A 327 16.62 -36.05 7.55
CA ASN A 327 16.44 -35.42 8.86
C ASN A 327 17.10 -34.03 8.91
N ASP A 328 16.31 -32.97 8.66
CA ASP A 328 16.61 -31.68 9.27
C ASP A 328 15.31 -30.88 9.45
N THR A 329 15.08 -30.47 10.69
CA THR A 329 13.89 -29.75 11.16
C THR A 329 14.12 -28.25 11.10
N LEU A 330 13.02 -27.51 10.85
CA LEU A 330 12.82 -26.06 11.05
C LEU A 330 13.50 -25.11 10.05
N ASP A 331 12.69 -24.49 9.18
CA ASP A 331 12.43 -23.04 9.16
C ASP A 331 11.83 -22.61 7.80
N HIS A 332 10.51 -22.52 7.74
CA HIS A 332 9.83 -21.87 6.61
C HIS A 332 9.94 -20.35 6.74
N HIS A 333 11.08 -19.82 6.29
CA HIS A 333 11.16 -18.45 5.79
C HIS A 333 11.07 -18.49 4.26
N THR A 334 9.89 -18.15 3.74
CA THR A 334 9.70 -17.77 2.35
C THR A 334 10.46 -16.47 2.09
N PRO A 335 11.49 -16.42 1.21
CA PRO A 335 12.06 -15.18 0.74
C PRO A 335 11.39 -14.83 -0.58
N THR A 336 10.24 -14.16 -0.53
CA THR A 336 9.77 -13.38 -1.68
C THR A 336 10.43 -12.00 -1.64
N THR A 337 11.77 -11.98 -1.69
CA THR A 337 12.53 -10.78 -2.03
C THR A 337 12.66 -10.72 -3.55
N ALA A 338 11.71 -10.06 -4.18
CA ALA A 338 11.84 -9.59 -5.55
C ALA A 338 12.92 -8.49 -5.58
N HIS A 339 14.18 -8.89 -5.75
CA HIS A 339 15.21 -7.96 -6.18
C HIS A 339 14.84 -7.46 -7.58
N GLY A 340 14.49 -6.18 -7.66
CA GLY A 340 14.33 -5.48 -8.93
C GLY A 340 15.62 -5.57 -9.74
N ALA A 341 15.56 -6.30 -10.86
CA ALA A 341 16.63 -6.31 -11.84
C ALA A 341 16.79 -4.89 -12.39
N SER A 342 17.99 -4.33 -12.21
CA SER A 342 18.40 -3.10 -12.86
C SER A 342 18.18 -3.21 -14.37
N ASN A 343 17.65 -2.14 -14.95
CA ASN A 343 17.61 -1.89 -16.37
C ASN A 343 19.07 -1.68 -16.87
N ARG A 344 19.83 -2.77 -16.98
CA ARG A 344 21.02 -2.83 -17.82
C ARG A 344 20.53 -3.06 -19.24
N ASN A 345 21.08 -2.29 -20.19
CA ASN A 345 20.91 -2.47 -21.63
C ASN A 345 20.61 -3.93 -21.98
N TYR A 346 19.46 -4.21 -22.62
CA TYR A 346 19.03 -5.54 -23.03
C TYR A 346 20.10 -6.38 -23.77
N PRO A 347 21.03 -5.80 -24.57
CA PRO A 347 22.14 -6.59 -25.13
C PRO A 347 23.16 -7.08 -24.08
N GLN A 348 23.28 -6.44 -22.92
CA GLN A 348 24.18 -6.83 -21.82
C GLN A 348 23.61 -7.90 -20.88
N GLN A 349 22.28 -8.07 -20.82
CA GLN A 349 21.64 -9.12 -20.01
C GLN A 349 21.60 -10.48 -20.73
N ALA A 350 21.52 -10.48 -22.07
CA ALA A 350 21.64 -11.69 -22.87
C ALA A 350 22.96 -12.45 -22.59
N ASP A 351 24.04 -11.72 -22.30
CA ASP A 351 25.35 -12.26 -21.91
C ASP A 351 25.41 -12.88 -20.51
N PHE A 352 24.43 -12.60 -19.63
CA PHE A 352 24.38 -13.17 -18.28
C PHE A 352 23.51 -14.42 -18.23
N PHE A 353 22.33 -14.39 -18.87
CA PHE A 353 21.44 -15.55 -18.90
C PHE A 353 21.99 -16.70 -19.75
N SER A 354 22.77 -16.41 -20.80
CA SER A 354 23.47 -17.44 -21.58
C SER A 354 24.52 -18.24 -20.79
N LYS A 355 24.87 -17.79 -19.58
CA LYS A 355 25.79 -18.49 -18.65
C LYS A 355 25.07 -19.41 -17.66
N LEU A 356 23.73 -19.42 -17.67
CA LEU A 356 22.96 -20.39 -16.90
C LEU A 356 23.11 -21.79 -17.50
N PRO A 357 23.11 -22.84 -16.68
CA PRO A 357 23.14 -24.21 -17.17
C PRO A 357 21.90 -24.50 -18.01
N LYS A 358 22.07 -25.15 -19.15
CA LYS A 358 20.94 -25.62 -19.94
C LYS A 358 20.25 -26.79 -19.24
N ALA A 359 18.97 -26.98 -19.51
CA ALA A 359 18.18 -28.02 -18.84
C ALA A 359 18.74 -29.44 -19.06
N ASP A 360 19.29 -29.70 -20.23
CA ASP A 360 19.95 -30.97 -20.62
C ASP A 360 21.32 -31.18 -19.96
N GLU A 361 21.94 -30.13 -19.44
CA GLU A 361 23.22 -30.22 -18.70
C GLU A 361 23.03 -30.54 -17.21
N ILE A 362 21.79 -30.52 -16.70
CA ILE A 362 21.47 -30.81 -15.30
C ILE A 362 21.08 -32.29 -15.20
N PRO A 363 21.86 -33.13 -14.50
CA PRO A 363 21.52 -34.54 -14.35
C PRO A 363 20.16 -34.73 -13.68
N GLU A 364 19.46 -35.78 -14.08
CA GLU A 364 18.13 -36.10 -13.53
C GLU A 364 18.19 -36.26 -12.00
N GLY A 365 17.26 -35.63 -11.29
CA GLY A 365 17.22 -35.59 -9.83
C GLY A 365 18.24 -34.65 -9.16
N ARG A 366 19.02 -33.86 -9.91
CA ARG A 366 19.97 -32.87 -9.37
C ARG A 366 19.49 -31.43 -9.58
N VAL A 367 20.07 -30.52 -8.81
CA VAL A 367 19.84 -29.06 -8.94
C VAL A 367 21.18 -28.38 -9.15
N ALA A 368 21.24 -27.45 -10.12
CA ALA A 368 22.43 -26.65 -10.34
C ALA A 368 22.61 -25.61 -9.23
N VAL A 369 23.85 -25.44 -8.77
CA VAL A 369 24.22 -24.46 -7.75
C VAL A 369 25.46 -23.67 -8.18
N ASN A 370 25.57 -22.43 -7.74
CA ASN A 370 26.79 -21.64 -7.90
C ASN A 370 27.82 -21.95 -6.80
N PHE A 371 28.99 -21.30 -6.84
CA PHE A 371 30.06 -21.50 -5.86
C PHE A 371 29.65 -21.19 -4.41
N ASN A 372 28.62 -20.35 -4.21
CA ASN A 372 28.03 -20.04 -2.91
C ASN A 372 26.91 -21.01 -2.50
N GLN A 373 26.78 -22.16 -3.17
CA GLN A 373 25.73 -23.16 -2.96
C GLN A 373 24.30 -22.64 -3.16
N LYS A 374 24.11 -21.54 -3.90
CA LYS A 374 22.78 -21.04 -4.24
C LYS A 374 22.26 -21.72 -5.50
N ARG A 375 21.00 -22.17 -5.47
CA ARG A 375 20.28 -22.75 -6.60
C ARG A 375 20.31 -21.81 -7.82
N LEU A 376 20.57 -22.37 -8.98
CA LEU A 376 20.48 -21.74 -10.28
C LEU A 376 19.31 -22.35 -11.04
N ASP A 377 18.55 -21.51 -11.73
CA ASP A 377 17.53 -21.97 -12.67
C ASP A 377 18.17 -22.40 -13.99
N ALA A 378 17.49 -23.31 -14.69
CA ALA A 378 17.88 -23.70 -16.04
C ALA A 378 17.68 -22.52 -17.00
N TYR A 379 18.58 -22.39 -17.96
CA TYR A 379 18.44 -21.39 -19.01
C TYR A 379 17.15 -21.62 -19.81
N MET A 380 16.30 -20.58 -19.87
CA MET A 380 15.15 -20.56 -20.76
C MET A 380 15.53 -19.80 -22.04
N PRO A 381 15.49 -20.44 -23.22
CA PRO A 381 15.75 -19.74 -24.47
C PRO A 381 14.65 -18.69 -24.72
N PRO A 382 14.99 -17.58 -25.40
CA PRO A 382 13.98 -16.61 -25.82
C PRO A 382 12.96 -17.29 -26.73
N PRO A 383 11.67 -16.86 -26.68
CA PRO A 383 10.64 -17.41 -27.54
C PRO A 383 10.99 -17.18 -29.01
N SER A 384 10.61 -18.14 -29.87
CA SER A 384 10.78 -17.96 -31.32
C SER A 384 9.90 -16.82 -31.85
N SER A 385 10.30 -16.23 -32.98
CA SER A 385 9.53 -15.18 -33.67
C SER A 385 8.09 -15.62 -33.98
N GLU A 386 7.89 -16.91 -34.28
CA GLU A 386 6.56 -17.48 -34.51
C GLU A 386 5.70 -17.51 -33.23
N CYS A 387 6.28 -17.93 -32.10
CA CYS A 387 5.62 -17.92 -30.80
C CYS A 387 5.24 -16.49 -30.36
N GLU A 388 6.14 -15.52 -30.55
CA GLU A 388 5.84 -14.12 -30.26
C GLU A 388 4.72 -13.58 -31.15
N SER A 389 4.73 -13.93 -32.44
CA SER A 389 3.69 -13.51 -33.38
C SER A 389 2.33 -14.08 -33.01
N ARG A 390 2.27 -15.37 -32.63
CA ARG A 390 1.05 -16.01 -32.13
C ARG A 390 0.56 -15.37 -30.84
N PHE A 391 1.45 -15.06 -29.90
CA PHE A 391 1.09 -14.37 -28.65
C PHE A 391 0.52 -12.96 -28.92
N ARG A 392 1.15 -12.19 -29.81
CA ARG A 392 0.67 -10.85 -30.20
C ARG A 392 -0.68 -10.91 -30.89
N ALA A 393 -0.88 -11.86 -31.81
CA ALA A 393 -2.16 -12.07 -32.49
C ALA A 393 -3.28 -12.39 -31.49
N ARG A 394 -3.03 -13.28 -30.52
CA ARG A 394 -4.02 -13.62 -29.47
C ARG A 394 -4.30 -12.43 -28.55
N SER A 395 -3.26 -11.71 -28.15
CA SER A 395 -3.37 -10.55 -27.25
C SER A 395 -4.09 -9.35 -27.89
N ALA A 396 -4.04 -9.25 -29.22
CA ALA A 396 -4.76 -8.25 -30.00
C ALA A 396 -6.27 -8.52 -30.07
N ILE A 397 -6.68 -9.80 -30.04
CA ILE A 397 -8.08 -10.23 -30.07
C ILE A 397 -8.70 -10.15 -28.68
N GLN A 398 -7.95 -10.54 -27.63
CA GLN A 398 -8.43 -10.53 -26.25
C GLN A 398 -7.27 -10.20 -25.30
N LYS A 399 -7.51 -9.27 -24.36
CA LYS A 399 -6.55 -9.00 -23.28
C LYS A 399 -6.40 -10.26 -22.41
N LEU A 400 -5.22 -10.88 -22.43
CA LEU A 400 -4.91 -12.11 -21.71
C LEU A 400 -4.60 -11.88 -20.21
N CYS A 401 -5.23 -10.89 -19.58
CA CYS A 401 -5.11 -10.66 -18.13
C CYS A 401 -6.45 -10.27 -17.53
N ASN A 402 -7.02 -11.22 -16.79
CA ASN A 402 -7.62 -11.12 -15.47
C ASN A 402 -7.89 -12.56 -14.99
N SER A 403 -7.87 -12.79 -13.69
CA SER A 403 -7.90 -14.06 -12.93
C SER A 403 -8.91 -15.15 -13.31
N LYS A 404 -9.70 -14.99 -14.38
CA LYS A 404 -10.75 -15.93 -14.82
C LYS A 404 -10.30 -17.04 -15.78
N GLN A 405 -9.03 -17.05 -16.22
CA GLN A 405 -8.51 -18.10 -17.12
C GLN A 405 -7.66 -19.17 -16.41
N LEU A 406 -7.36 -18.99 -15.12
CA LEU A 406 -6.57 -19.95 -14.32
C LEU A 406 -7.44 -20.92 -13.50
N THR A 407 -8.74 -20.65 -13.37
CA THR A 407 -9.71 -21.51 -12.69
C THR A 407 -10.75 -21.98 -13.71
N ALA A 408 -10.54 -23.14 -14.32
CA ALA A 408 -11.49 -23.78 -15.22
C ALA A 408 -12.74 -24.29 -14.44
N VAL A 409 -13.56 -23.37 -13.92
CA VAL A 409 -14.85 -23.66 -13.30
C VAL A 409 -15.90 -22.72 -13.89
N THR A 410 -16.64 -23.20 -14.88
CA THR A 410 -17.88 -22.58 -15.34
C THR A 410 -19.01 -23.05 -14.43
N GLY A 411 -19.43 -22.20 -13.50
CA GLY A 411 -20.67 -22.38 -12.76
C GLY A 411 -21.86 -22.03 -13.66
N ASP A 412 -22.63 -23.05 -13.99
CA ASP A 412 -23.96 -22.99 -14.58
C ASP A 412 -24.90 -22.19 -13.66
N HIS A 413 -25.52 -21.13 -14.19
CA HIS A 413 -26.88 -20.72 -13.78
C HIS A 413 -27.50 -19.88 -14.90
N GLY A 414 -28.42 -20.52 -15.60
CA GLY A 414 -29.35 -19.88 -16.52
C GLY A 414 -30.27 -18.86 -15.83
N GLY A 415 -30.72 -17.90 -16.63
CA GLY A 415 -31.68 -16.90 -16.23
C GLY A 415 -32.05 -16.01 -17.41
N ARG A 416 -32.94 -16.52 -18.25
CA ARG A 416 -33.67 -15.76 -19.27
C ARG A 416 -34.31 -14.53 -18.63
N ASN A 417 -34.28 -13.38 -19.31
CA ASN A 417 -35.52 -12.80 -19.83
C ASN A 417 -35.28 -11.72 -20.88
N LEU A 418 -36.06 -11.88 -21.95
CA LEU A 418 -36.38 -10.91 -22.99
C LEU A 418 -37.01 -9.65 -22.40
N GLN A 419 -36.59 -8.47 -22.86
CA GLN A 419 -37.33 -7.67 -23.84
C GLN A 419 -36.40 -6.63 -24.47
#